data_AF-A0A6B1CEZ9-F1
#
_entry.id   AF-A0A6B1CEZ9-F1
#
_cell.length_a   1.000
_cell.length_b   1.000
_cell.length_c   1.000
_cell.angle_alpha   90.00
_cell.angle_beta   90.00
_cell.angle_gamma   90.00
#
_symmetry.space_group_name_H-M   'P 1'
#
loop_
_entity.id
_entity.type
_entity.pdbx_description
1 polymer ?
#
loop_
_entity_poly.entity_id
_entity_poly.type
_entity_poly.pdbx_seq_one_letter_code
_entity_poly.pdbx_strand_id
1 'polypeptide(L)'
;MANTTEDLTSQALSLTEELILMLLNEETGYFHQVPGWHLNCAVVGAVLAELSLRSRIDTDMESLLLVDETETGRPALDSILKEIAAESVQRNAQYWIERLAPRAESIIDAVLDRLVDLKLLEYHDGEFWTLAPTVWHGELYGKSEEGTAGQFIRTRISRVIFTDEIPDPRDVIIICLVNTCDVFRFIFQLDDEAEERIEFICKMDLIGRSLASAVSQNLAVPALRRPALARKIPTVSLPKLLLNPHSRDGNLNALFGSLAEEYGPVFQIRPPFSEPMTFLAGLETNRWVHKRGRMYLRARDYFSDFEKVYGASGVLPALDGADHFRLRKSLSPAYSAARLGGQLDQLYNRGRKYMASLTVGDSYRATSMCREMVNAQLSPLLIGVDTQDLMDDLMVYKERALSVHVAKLLPRFTLNTPGMRRRAKVLDTLMQRVQDIHTPAQRADSPRDLVDDYLSLHASDPQFLPES
;
A
#
# COMPACT_ATOMS: atom_id res chain seq x y z
N MET A 1 26.51 18.28 -32.78
CA MET A 1 26.22 17.07 -33.57
C MET A 1 25.34 16.22 -32.69
N ALA A 2 24.09 16.04 -33.12
CA ALA A 2 23.06 15.36 -32.37
C ALA A 2 23.36 13.86 -32.34
N ASN A 3 23.56 13.29 -31.15
CA ASN A 3 23.44 11.85 -30.99
C ASN A 3 21.95 11.53 -31.13
N THR A 4 21.62 10.97 -32.29
CA THR A 4 20.31 10.48 -32.65
C THR A 4 19.85 9.39 -31.68
N THR A 5 18.54 9.33 -31.48
CA THR A 5 17.79 8.38 -30.64
C THR A 5 17.93 6.90 -31.04
N GLU A 6 18.82 6.57 -31.96
CA GLU A 6 19.09 5.20 -32.46
C GLU A 6 19.96 4.35 -31.52
N ASP A 7 20.57 4.92 -30.48
CA ASP A 7 21.54 4.21 -29.62
C ASP A 7 20.97 3.67 -28.28
N LEU A 8 19.67 3.87 -28.03
CA LEU A 8 19.00 3.42 -26.79
C LEU A 8 18.43 2.01 -26.94
N THR A 9 19.29 1.05 -27.23
CA THR A 9 18.95 -0.39 -27.17
C THR A 9 18.76 -0.83 -25.72
N SER A 10 18.20 -2.02 -25.47
CA SER A 10 17.93 -2.64 -24.16
C SER A 10 19.11 -2.71 -23.17
N GLN A 11 20.31 -2.26 -23.57
CA GLN A 11 21.49 -1.99 -22.73
C GLN A 11 21.46 -0.61 -22.02
N ALA A 12 20.47 0.25 -22.28
CA ALA A 12 20.45 1.62 -21.77
C ALA A 12 20.03 1.74 -20.28
N LEU A 13 19.06 0.93 -19.84
CA LEU A 13 18.58 0.94 -18.45
C LEU A 13 19.50 0.09 -17.56
N SER A 14 19.63 0.39 -16.26
CA SER A 14 20.18 -0.55 -15.27
C SER A 14 19.08 -1.46 -14.73
N LEU A 15 19.51 -2.54 -14.10
CA LEU A 15 18.66 -3.36 -13.23
C LEU A 15 17.91 -2.53 -12.17
N THR A 16 18.54 -1.48 -11.61
CA THR A 16 17.85 -0.58 -10.67
C THR A 16 16.73 0.21 -11.33
N GLU A 17 16.91 0.66 -12.56
CA GLU A 17 15.90 1.39 -13.33
C GLU A 17 14.74 0.47 -13.70
N GLU A 18 15.05 -0.74 -14.16
CA GLU A 18 14.04 -1.75 -14.49
C GLU A 18 13.24 -2.20 -13.26
N LEU A 19 13.90 -2.39 -12.11
CA LEU A 19 13.22 -2.68 -10.84
C LEU A 19 12.24 -1.57 -10.46
N ILE A 20 12.66 -0.31 -10.52
CA ILE A 20 11.81 0.84 -10.19
C ILE A 20 10.63 0.95 -11.17
N LEU A 21 10.85 0.75 -12.47
CA LEU A 21 9.77 0.74 -13.47
C LEU A 21 8.80 -0.42 -13.27
N MET A 22 9.28 -1.61 -12.88
CA MET A 22 8.43 -2.76 -12.52
C MET A 22 7.59 -2.48 -11.29
N LEU A 23 8.17 -1.79 -10.28
CA LEU A 23 7.47 -1.40 -9.07
C LEU A 23 6.49 -0.24 -9.30
N LEU A 24 6.59 0.50 -10.41
CA LEU A 24 5.65 1.58 -10.73
C LEU A 24 4.37 1.02 -11.37
N ASN A 25 3.23 1.27 -10.74
CA ASN A 25 1.94 0.95 -11.33
C ASN A 25 1.52 2.04 -12.33
N GLU A 26 1.36 1.64 -13.58
CA GLU A 26 1.14 2.57 -14.70
C GLU A 26 -0.27 3.15 -14.73
N GLU A 27 -1.27 2.39 -14.27
CA GLU A 27 -2.65 2.87 -14.21
C GLU A 27 -2.81 3.99 -13.18
N THR A 28 -1.96 4.00 -12.16
CA THR A 28 -2.12 4.85 -10.98
C THR A 28 -1.02 5.91 -10.83
N GLY A 29 0.14 5.71 -11.45
CA GLY A 29 1.35 6.51 -11.21
C GLY A 29 1.95 6.29 -9.81
N TYR A 30 1.48 5.31 -9.04
CA TYR A 30 2.02 5.00 -7.72
C TYR A 30 2.86 3.73 -7.74
N PHE A 31 3.85 3.64 -6.84
CA PHE A 31 4.60 2.41 -6.66
C PHE A 31 3.78 1.35 -5.90
N HIS A 32 3.97 0.08 -6.26
CA HIS A 32 3.55 -1.06 -5.47
C HIS A 32 4.14 -0.96 -4.06
N GLN A 33 3.35 -1.37 -3.06
CA GLN A 33 3.75 -1.30 -1.66
C GLN A 33 4.66 -2.47 -1.35
N VAL A 34 5.84 -2.17 -0.84
CA VAL A 34 6.86 -3.15 -0.48
C VAL A 34 7.34 -2.84 0.92
N PRO A 35 7.51 -3.84 1.81
CA PRO A 35 8.13 -3.61 3.11
C PRO A 35 9.48 -2.89 2.94
N GLY A 36 9.71 -1.79 3.66
CA GLY A 36 10.89 -0.93 3.43
C GLY A 36 12.22 -1.68 3.46
N TRP A 37 12.37 -2.69 4.34
CA TRP A 37 13.57 -3.54 4.36
C TRP A 37 13.74 -4.36 3.08
N HIS A 38 12.65 -4.95 2.56
CA HIS A 38 12.70 -5.78 1.37
C HIS A 38 13.03 -4.93 0.14
N LEU A 39 12.40 -3.76 0.03
CA LEU A 39 12.70 -2.79 -1.02
C LEU A 39 14.17 -2.35 -0.96
N ASN A 40 14.67 -2.02 0.23
CA ASN A 40 16.05 -1.58 0.41
C ASN A 40 17.05 -2.66 0.00
N CYS A 41 16.81 -3.91 0.42
CA CYS A 41 17.61 -5.04 0.03
C CYS A 41 17.54 -5.28 -1.48
N ALA A 42 16.36 -5.20 -2.09
CA ALA A 42 16.20 -5.38 -3.53
C ALA A 42 16.92 -4.28 -4.33
N VAL A 43 16.80 -3.01 -3.96
CA VAL A 43 17.51 -1.91 -4.65
C VAL A 43 19.02 -2.09 -4.57
N VAL A 44 19.55 -2.48 -3.41
CA VAL A 44 20.99 -2.74 -3.28
C VAL A 44 21.41 -4.02 -4.02
N GLY A 45 20.60 -5.07 -3.97
CA GLY A 45 20.80 -6.28 -4.75
C GLY A 45 20.87 -6.00 -6.25
N ALA A 46 20.01 -5.11 -6.74
CA ALA A 46 20.03 -4.65 -8.13
C ALA A 46 21.31 -3.88 -8.48
N VAL A 47 21.86 -3.08 -7.55
CA VAL A 47 23.17 -2.42 -7.74
C VAL A 47 24.30 -3.43 -7.83
N LEU A 48 24.38 -4.38 -6.90
CA LEU A 48 25.42 -5.42 -6.92
C LEU A 48 25.32 -6.28 -8.18
N ALA A 49 24.11 -6.66 -8.57
CA ALA A 49 23.88 -7.39 -9.81
C ALA A 49 24.29 -6.59 -11.05
N GLU A 50 24.02 -5.29 -11.10
CA GLU A 50 24.43 -4.43 -12.21
C GLU A 50 25.97 -4.31 -12.28
N LEU A 51 26.65 -4.24 -11.13
CA LEU A 51 28.12 -4.28 -11.07
C LEU A 51 28.68 -5.63 -11.56
N SER A 52 28.01 -6.73 -11.22
CA SER A 52 28.38 -8.09 -11.67
C SER A 52 28.22 -8.25 -13.18
N LEU A 53 27.08 -7.82 -13.75
CA LEU A 53 26.85 -7.83 -15.20
C LEU A 53 27.84 -6.94 -15.97
N ARG A 54 28.38 -5.90 -15.33
CA ARG A 54 29.44 -5.03 -15.87
C ARG A 54 30.86 -5.55 -15.60
N SER A 55 31.00 -6.76 -15.05
CA SER A 55 32.27 -7.39 -14.70
C SER A 55 33.15 -6.55 -13.77
N ARG A 56 32.54 -5.74 -12.91
CA ARG A 56 33.23 -4.97 -11.86
C ARG A 56 33.46 -5.79 -10.61
N ILE A 57 32.50 -6.65 -10.31
CA ILE A 57 32.53 -7.58 -9.19
C ILE A 57 32.18 -8.98 -9.68
N ASP A 58 32.57 -9.98 -8.91
CA ASP A 58 32.11 -11.36 -9.04
C ASP A 58 31.59 -11.84 -7.68
N THR A 59 30.68 -12.80 -7.68
CA THR A 59 30.05 -13.30 -6.45
C THR A 59 29.96 -14.80 -6.48
N ASP A 60 30.40 -15.44 -5.40
CA ASP A 60 30.13 -16.85 -5.12
C ASP A 60 29.23 -16.97 -3.87
N MET A 61 29.05 -18.20 -3.35
CA MET A 61 28.21 -18.45 -2.18
C MET A 61 28.82 -17.93 -0.86
N GLU A 62 30.12 -17.71 -0.80
CA GLU A 62 30.88 -17.40 0.42
C GLU A 62 31.48 -15.98 0.40
N SER A 63 31.64 -15.38 -0.78
CA SER A 63 32.43 -14.18 -0.96
C SER A 63 32.04 -13.36 -2.19
N LEU A 64 32.25 -12.04 -2.09
CA LEU A 64 32.18 -11.09 -3.20
C LEU A 64 33.61 -10.64 -3.52
N LEU A 65 33.99 -10.81 -4.77
CA LEU A 65 35.32 -10.49 -5.30
C LEU A 65 35.26 -9.21 -6.14
N LEU A 66 36.26 -8.35 -5.97
CA LEU A 66 36.45 -7.18 -6.81
C LEU A 66 37.26 -7.59 -8.04
N VAL A 67 36.69 -7.36 -9.23
CA VAL A 67 37.32 -7.71 -10.52
C VAL A 67 37.96 -6.50 -11.16
N ASP A 68 37.25 -5.36 -11.17
CA ASP A 68 37.69 -4.11 -11.79
C ASP A 68 37.15 -2.90 -11.01
N GLU A 69 38.05 -1.99 -10.62
CA GLU A 69 37.76 -0.76 -9.88
C GLU A 69 37.37 0.42 -10.78
N THR A 70 37.43 0.25 -12.10
CA THR A 70 37.14 1.32 -13.06
C THR A 70 35.71 1.83 -12.91
N GLU A 71 35.55 3.14 -12.80
CA GLU A 71 34.24 3.79 -12.69
C GLU A 71 33.32 3.39 -13.85
N THR A 72 32.06 3.13 -13.54
CA THR A 72 31.00 2.72 -14.45
C THR A 72 30.32 3.90 -15.15
N GLY A 73 30.62 5.13 -14.71
CA GLY A 73 29.96 6.35 -15.18
C GLY A 73 28.58 6.58 -14.57
N ARG A 74 28.20 5.79 -13.56
CA ARG A 74 26.92 5.90 -12.83
C ARG A 74 27.23 6.20 -11.36
N PRO A 75 26.93 7.42 -10.85
CA PRO A 75 27.32 7.84 -9.50
C PRO A 75 26.88 6.89 -8.39
N ALA A 76 25.66 6.33 -8.49
CA ALA A 76 25.14 5.37 -7.52
C ALA A 76 25.97 4.08 -7.46
N LEU A 77 26.35 3.51 -8.62
CA LEU A 77 27.18 2.32 -8.72
C LEU A 77 28.63 2.61 -8.27
N ASP A 78 29.17 3.74 -8.71
CA ASP A 78 30.57 4.12 -8.45
C ASP A 78 30.83 4.40 -6.97
N SER A 79 29.84 4.97 -6.27
CA SER A 79 29.93 5.18 -4.82
C SER A 79 30.05 3.86 -4.04
N ILE A 80 29.33 2.82 -4.48
CA ILE A 80 29.33 1.50 -3.86
C ILE A 80 30.61 0.74 -4.25
N LEU A 81 31.02 0.81 -5.52
CA LEU A 81 32.26 0.18 -5.99
C LEU A 81 33.48 0.68 -5.22
N LYS A 82 33.58 1.99 -4.96
CA LYS A 82 34.66 2.58 -4.15
C LYS A 82 34.71 2.04 -2.72
N GLU A 83 33.56 1.77 -2.12
CA GLU A 83 33.52 1.22 -0.77
C GLU A 83 33.89 -0.26 -0.73
N ILE A 84 33.46 -1.02 -1.74
CA ILE A 84 33.89 -2.42 -1.91
C ILE A 84 35.41 -2.48 -2.09
N ALA A 85 35.99 -1.58 -2.90
CA ALA A 85 37.43 -1.49 -3.11
C ALA A 85 38.22 -1.07 -1.86
N ALA A 86 37.63 -0.24 -0.99
CA ALA A 86 38.28 0.23 0.23
C ALA A 86 38.25 -0.80 1.38
N GLU A 87 37.41 -1.83 1.31
CA GLU A 87 37.27 -2.83 2.36
C GLU A 87 38.39 -3.88 2.26
N SER A 88 39.16 -4.02 3.34
CA SER A 88 40.32 -4.93 3.37
C SER A 88 39.96 -6.37 3.71
N VAL A 89 38.78 -6.60 4.29
CA VAL A 89 38.30 -7.93 4.64
C VAL A 89 37.30 -8.40 3.59
N GLN A 90 37.53 -9.58 3.02
CA GLN A 90 36.59 -10.18 2.08
C GLN A 90 35.25 -10.47 2.77
N ARG A 91 34.15 -10.06 2.12
CA ARG A 91 32.77 -10.20 2.63
C ARG A 91 31.90 -10.85 1.56
N ASN A 92 30.84 -11.53 1.98
CA ASN A 92 29.85 -12.10 1.07
C ASN A 92 28.85 -11.05 0.56
N ALA A 93 28.06 -11.42 -0.45
CA ALA A 93 27.03 -10.54 -1.01
C ALA A 93 25.98 -10.12 0.03
N GLN A 94 25.57 -11.04 0.92
CA GLN A 94 24.60 -10.75 1.99
C GLN A 94 25.07 -9.59 2.90
N TYR A 95 26.33 -9.60 3.34
CA TYR A 95 26.90 -8.53 4.15
C TYR A 95 26.78 -7.17 3.46
N TRP A 96 27.12 -7.10 2.18
CA TRP A 96 27.04 -5.86 1.41
C TRP A 96 25.61 -5.39 1.24
N ILE A 97 24.67 -6.31 0.99
CA ILE A 97 23.23 -5.98 0.92
C ILE A 97 22.77 -5.35 2.24
N GLU A 98 23.03 -5.99 3.37
CA GLU A 98 22.58 -5.51 4.69
C GLU A 98 23.27 -4.19 5.09
N ARG A 99 24.56 -4.03 4.79
CA ARG A 99 25.34 -2.83 5.10
C ARG A 99 24.89 -1.61 4.27
N LEU A 100 24.56 -1.82 3.00
CA LEU A 100 24.21 -0.75 2.06
C LEU A 100 22.70 -0.46 2.05
N ALA A 101 21.85 -1.35 2.55
CA ALA A 101 20.39 -1.18 2.59
C ALA A 101 19.91 0.19 3.12
N PRO A 102 20.52 0.82 4.15
CA PRO A 102 20.12 2.16 4.58
C PRO A 102 20.31 3.27 3.55
N ARG A 103 21.17 3.07 2.55
CA ARG A 103 21.42 4.01 1.45
C ARG A 103 20.48 3.82 0.27
N ALA A 104 19.65 2.78 0.27
CA ALA A 104 18.71 2.50 -0.81
C ALA A 104 17.84 3.71 -1.15
N GLU A 105 17.43 4.51 -0.16
CA GLU A 105 16.64 5.72 -0.39
C GLU A 105 17.34 6.72 -1.32
N SER A 106 18.61 7.05 -1.06
CA SER A 106 19.39 7.93 -1.95
C SER A 106 19.62 7.34 -3.34
N ILE A 107 19.64 6.02 -3.47
CA ILE A 107 19.78 5.32 -4.76
C ILE A 107 18.46 5.42 -5.54
N ILE A 108 17.32 5.24 -4.86
CA ILE A 108 15.99 5.38 -5.46
C ILE A 108 15.80 6.80 -5.97
N ASP A 109 16.11 7.82 -5.17
CA ASP A 109 15.98 9.22 -5.56
C ASP A 109 16.83 9.53 -6.82
N ALA A 110 18.09 9.09 -6.84
CA ALA A 110 18.96 9.29 -8.00
C ALA A 110 18.48 8.54 -9.26
N VAL A 111 17.87 7.35 -9.10
CA VAL A 111 17.28 6.59 -10.20
C VAL A 111 16.03 7.27 -10.74
N LEU A 112 15.17 7.79 -9.86
CA LEU A 112 13.97 8.55 -10.24
C LEU A 112 14.33 9.81 -11.02
N ASP A 113 15.29 10.59 -10.54
CA ASP A 113 15.78 11.79 -11.23
C ASP A 113 16.30 11.43 -12.63
N ARG A 114 17.08 10.35 -12.74
CA ARG A 114 17.59 9.89 -14.03
C ARG A 114 16.48 9.41 -14.97
N LEU A 115 15.45 8.71 -14.46
CA LEU A 115 14.30 8.31 -15.27
C LEU A 115 13.48 9.52 -15.76
N VAL A 116 13.46 10.62 -15.00
CA VAL A 116 12.89 11.90 -15.44
C VAL A 116 13.76 12.57 -16.51
N ASP A 117 15.09 12.59 -16.33
CA ASP A 117 16.03 13.12 -17.33
C ASP A 117 15.94 12.34 -18.66
N LEU A 118 15.74 11.03 -18.59
CA LEU A 118 15.52 10.15 -19.74
C LEU A 118 14.11 10.28 -20.34
N LYS A 119 13.24 11.12 -19.76
CA LYS A 119 11.84 11.32 -20.18
C LYS A 119 11.03 10.03 -20.21
N LEU A 120 11.34 9.12 -19.29
CA LEU A 120 10.57 7.91 -19.02
C LEU A 120 9.55 8.16 -17.90
N LEU A 121 9.89 9.05 -16.97
CA LEU A 121 8.98 9.55 -15.95
C LEU A 121 8.75 11.05 -16.11
N GLU A 122 7.55 11.49 -15.78
CA GLU A 122 7.21 12.89 -15.55
C GLU A 122 7.06 13.12 -14.05
N TYR A 123 7.75 14.13 -13.54
CA TYR A 123 7.62 14.57 -12.15
C TYR A 123 6.49 15.59 -12.02
N HIS A 124 5.60 15.36 -11.05
CA HIS A 124 4.50 16.26 -10.69
C HIS A 124 4.69 16.80 -9.28
N ASP A 125 4.06 17.96 -9.01
CA ASP A 125 4.07 18.57 -7.68
C ASP A 125 3.59 17.59 -6.60
N GLY A 126 4.37 17.45 -5.52
CA GLY A 126 4.09 16.53 -4.42
C GLY A 126 4.88 15.21 -4.44
N GLU A 127 5.96 15.12 -5.24
CA GLU A 127 6.76 13.89 -5.41
C GLU A 127 5.92 12.72 -5.93
N PHE A 128 5.19 13.01 -7.00
CA PHE A 128 4.41 12.04 -7.75
C PHE A 128 5.05 11.87 -9.13
N TRP A 129 5.23 10.63 -9.58
CA TRP A 129 5.82 10.32 -10.87
C TRP A 129 4.80 9.56 -11.72
N THR A 130 4.55 10.03 -12.93
CA THR A 130 3.80 9.24 -13.92
C THR A 130 4.74 8.77 -15.01
N LEU A 131 4.39 7.71 -15.73
CA LEU A 131 5.09 7.41 -16.96
C LEU A 131 4.85 8.53 -17.96
N ALA A 132 5.93 9.00 -18.58
CA ALA A 132 5.82 9.92 -19.70
C ALA A 132 5.18 9.18 -20.89
N PRO A 133 4.24 9.77 -21.63
CA PRO A 133 3.66 9.17 -22.84
C PRO A 133 4.64 8.97 -24.02
N THR A 134 5.95 8.93 -23.79
CA THR A 134 6.97 8.90 -24.83
C THR A 134 6.99 7.54 -25.53
N VAL A 135 6.78 7.57 -26.84
CA VAL A 135 6.80 6.42 -27.77
C VAL A 135 8.18 5.76 -27.76
N TRP A 136 8.28 4.59 -27.12
CA TRP A 136 9.46 3.73 -27.21
C TRP A 136 9.52 3.13 -28.63
N HIS A 137 10.37 3.69 -29.50
CA HIS A 137 10.55 3.21 -30.86
C HIS A 137 11.58 2.08 -30.88
N GLY A 138 11.12 0.83 -31.05
CA GLY A 138 12.00 -0.32 -31.30
C GLY A 138 11.70 -0.93 -32.66
N GLU A 139 12.48 -0.59 -33.69
CA GLU A 139 12.33 -1.12 -35.07
C GLU A 139 12.72 -2.60 -35.24
N LEU A 140 12.96 -3.37 -34.17
CA LEU A 140 13.54 -4.73 -34.29
C LEU A 140 12.64 -5.91 -33.94
N TYR A 141 11.36 -5.71 -33.66
CA TYR A 141 10.42 -6.84 -33.57
C TYR A 141 9.13 -6.49 -34.29
N GLY A 142 8.89 -7.19 -35.40
CA GLY A 142 7.75 -6.95 -36.28
C GLY A 142 6.43 -6.88 -35.51
N LYS A 143 5.71 -5.78 -35.72
CA LYS A 143 4.35 -5.50 -35.23
C LYS A 143 4.16 -5.69 -33.72
N SER A 144 4.45 -4.66 -32.92
CA SER A 144 3.93 -4.57 -31.56
C SER A 144 3.16 -3.28 -31.35
N GLU A 145 1.96 -3.43 -30.83
CA GLU A 145 1.09 -2.39 -30.31
C GLU A 145 1.88 -1.51 -29.31
N GLU A 146 1.74 -0.20 -29.46
CA GLU A 146 2.53 0.85 -28.79
C GLU A 146 2.42 0.77 -27.26
N GLY A 147 3.55 0.84 -26.54
CA GLY A 147 3.59 0.76 -25.09
C GLY A 147 4.75 1.50 -24.41
N THR A 148 4.66 1.66 -23.09
CA THR A 148 5.65 2.31 -22.20
C THR A 148 6.88 1.42 -21.96
N ALA A 149 7.98 1.98 -21.44
CA ALA A 149 9.15 1.18 -21.02
C ALA A 149 8.81 0.12 -19.95
N GLY A 150 7.86 0.43 -19.04
CA GLY A 150 7.35 -0.52 -18.06
C GLY A 150 6.62 -1.69 -18.70
N GLN A 151 5.78 -1.44 -19.71
CA GLN A 151 5.11 -2.49 -20.48
C GLN A 151 6.10 -3.40 -21.21
N PHE A 152 7.12 -2.82 -21.84
CA PHE A 152 8.16 -3.60 -22.50
C PHE A 152 8.83 -4.60 -21.53
N ILE A 153 9.23 -4.13 -20.34
CA ILE A 153 9.85 -4.98 -19.32
C ILE A 153 8.86 -6.05 -18.86
N ARG A 154 7.59 -5.68 -18.58
CA ARG A 154 6.57 -6.66 -18.17
C ARG A 154 6.31 -7.72 -19.23
N THR A 155 6.24 -7.36 -20.50
CA THR A 155 6.06 -8.33 -21.58
C THR A 155 7.25 -9.29 -21.66
N ARG A 156 8.49 -8.79 -21.50
CA ARG A 156 9.70 -9.62 -21.48
C ARG A 156 9.68 -10.60 -20.30
N ILE A 157 9.43 -10.11 -19.09
CA ILE A 157 9.34 -10.93 -17.88
C ILE A 157 8.16 -11.92 -17.94
N SER A 158 7.02 -11.50 -18.48
CA SER A 158 5.84 -12.35 -18.68
C SER A 158 6.17 -13.54 -19.58
N ARG A 159 6.93 -13.35 -20.66
CA ARG A 159 7.35 -14.47 -21.53
C ARG A 159 8.20 -15.46 -20.77
N VAL A 160 9.14 -14.98 -19.96
CA VAL A 160 10.02 -15.84 -19.14
C VAL A 160 9.24 -16.66 -18.10
N ILE A 161 8.19 -16.08 -17.51
CA ILE A 161 7.38 -16.73 -16.47
C ILE A 161 6.40 -17.75 -17.07
N PHE A 162 5.70 -17.40 -18.15
CA PHE A 162 4.61 -18.22 -18.70
C PHE A 162 5.03 -19.11 -19.89
N THR A 163 6.32 -19.16 -20.23
CA THR A 163 6.82 -20.01 -21.31
C THR A 163 8.07 -20.78 -20.89
N ASP A 164 8.39 -21.85 -21.62
CA ASP A 164 9.60 -22.67 -21.43
C ASP A 164 10.86 -22.07 -22.08
N GLU A 165 10.86 -20.78 -22.38
CA GLU A 165 12.05 -20.09 -22.90
C GLU A 165 13.19 -20.11 -21.87
N ILE A 166 14.44 -20.22 -22.37
CA ILE A 166 15.63 -20.14 -21.52
C ILE A 166 15.81 -18.66 -21.11
N PRO A 167 15.73 -18.32 -19.81
CA PRO A 167 15.78 -16.94 -19.37
C PRO A 167 17.16 -16.32 -19.56
N ASP A 168 17.20 -15.05 -20.00
CA ASP A 168 18.42 -14.26 -19.98
C ASP A 168 18.86 -13.99 -18.52
N PRO A 169 20.17 -14.00 -18.20
CA PRO A 169 20.66 -13.74 -16.84
C PRO A 169 20.09 -12.46 -16.21
N ARG A 170 19.90 -11.41 -17.00
CA ARG A 170 19.33 -10.14 -16.54
C ARG A 170 17.87 -10.30 -16.10
N ASP A 171 17.09 -11.07 -16.84
CA ASP A 171 15.69 -11.34 -16.52
C ASP A 171 15.53 -12.24 -15.30
N VAL A 172 16.42 -13.23 -15.14
CA VAL A 172 16.48 -14.03 -13.90
C VAL A 172 16.66 -13.12 -12.69
N ILE A 173 17.60 -12.18 -12.76
CA ILE A 173 17.89 -11.24 -11.67
C ILE A 173 16.68 -10.33 -11.39
N ILE A 174 16.07 -9.74 -12.41
CA ILE A 174 14.85 -8.92 -12.23
C ILE A 174 13.74 -9.74 -11.58
N ILE A 175 13.57 -10.99 -11.99
CA ILE A 175 12.58 -11.89 -11.38
C ILE A 175 12.88 -12.11 -9.90
N CYS A 176 14.13 -12.41 -9.53
CA CYS A 176 14.54 -12.54 -8.13
C CYS A 176 14.24 -11.29 -7.30
N LEU A 177 14.57 -10.11 -7.83
CA LEU A 177 14.41 -8.82 -7.15
C LEU A 177 12.93 -8.48 -6.92
N VAL A 178 12.10 -8.67 -7.95
CA VAL A 178 10.66 -8.42 -7.90
C VAL A 178 9.96 -9.45 -7.00
N ASN A 179 10.39 -10.73 -7.04
CA ASN A 179 9.89 -11.77 -6.14
C ASN A 179 10.18 -11.44 -4.67
N THR A 180 11.37 -10.93 -4.38
CA THR A 180 11.76 -10.51 -3.02
C THR A 180 10.87 -9.38 -2.49
N CYS A 181 10.39 -8.53 -3.39
CA CYS A 181 9.46 -7.45 -3.05
C CYS A 181 8.02 -7.94 -2.84
N ASP A 182 7.72 -9.20 -3.15
CA ASP A 182 6.41 -9.84 -3.08
C ASP A 182 5.33 -9.10 -3.90
N VAL A 183 5.72 -8.57 -5.06
CA VAL A 183 4.81 -7.76 -5.89
C VAL A 183 4.27 -8.47 -7.12
N PHE A 184 4.77 -9.67 -7.46
CA PHE A 184 4.41 -10.35 -8.71
C PHE A 184 2.91 -10.60 -8.86
N ARG A 185 2.24 -11.01 -7.77
CA ARG A 185 0.79 -11.20 -7.70
C ARG A 185 -0.04 -9.96 -8.06
N PHE A 186 0.55 -8.77 -7.98
CA PHE A 186 -0.11 -7.52 -8.35
C PHE A 186 0.21 -7.07 -9.78
N ILE A 187 1.22 -7.67 -10.40
CA ILE A 187 1.69 -7.33 -11.76
C ILE A 187 1.16 -8.34 -12.77
N PHE A 188 1.11 -9.63 -12.41
CA PHE A 188 0.65 -10.73 -13.25
C PHE A 188 -0.45 -11.53 -12.56
N GLN A 189 -1.33 -12.13 -13.35
CA GLN A 189 -2.24 -13.18 -12.88
C GLN A 189 -1.43 -14.48 -12.85
N LEU A 190 -1.08 -14.94 -11.65
CA LEU A 190 -0.28 -16.14 -11.45
C LEU A 190 -1.20 -17.33 -11.17
N ASP A 191 -0.91 -18.46 -11.81
CA ASP A 191 -1.39 -19.78 -11.43
C ASP A 191 -0.28 -20.55 -10.67
N ASP A 192 -0.62 -21.72 -10.14
CA ASP A 192 0.32 -22.55 -9.36
C ASP A 192 1.59 -22.89 -10.18
N GLU A 193 1.44 -23.14 -11.49
CA GLU A 193 2.56 -23.44 -12.40
C GLU A 193 3.50 -22.24 -12.56
N ALA A 194 2.97 -21.03 -12.72
CA ALA A 194 3.76 -19.80 -12.79
C ALA A 194 4.49 -19.51 -11.47
N GLU A 195 3.85 -19.76 -10.32
CA GLU A 195 4.52 -19.61 -9.02
C GLU A 195 5.69 -20.59 -8.85
N GLU A 196 5.50 -21.86 -9.20
CA GLU A 196 6.57 -22.86 -9.21
C GLU A 196 7.71 -22.48 -10.16
N ARG A 197 7.38 -21.94 -11.34
CA ARG A 197 8.36 -21.47 -12.32
C ARG A 197 9.16 -20.30 -11.79
N ILE A 198 8.53 -19.31 -11.15
CA ILE A 198 9.22 -18.18 -10.52
C ILE A 198 10.18 -18.69 -9.43
N GLU A 199 9.74 -19.62 -8.58
CA GLU A 199 10.58 -20.19 -7.52
C GLU A 199 11.78 -20.93 -8.12
N PHE A 200 11.57 -21.67 -9.21
CA PHE A 200 12.63 -22.37 -9.93
C PHE A 200 13.65 -21.41 -10.55
N ILE A 201 13.20 -20.34 -11.22
CA ILE A 201 14.07 -19.30 -11.78
C ILE A 201 14.89 -18.63 -10.67
N CYS A 202 14.27 -18.33 -9.53
CA CYS A 202 14.97 -17.71 -8.40
C CYS A 202 16.11 -18.57 -7.83
N LYS A 203 16.05 -19.90 -7.99
CA LYS A 203 17.13 -20.81 -7.57
C LYS A 203 18.36 -20.74 -8.48
N MET A 204 18.25 -20.17 -9.68
CA MET A 204 19.35 -20.08 -10.66
C MET A 204 20.35 -18.96 -10.35
N ASP A 205 19.96 -17.90 -9.64
CA ASP A 205 20.79 -16.71 -9.43
C ASP A 205 21.43 -16.67 -8.02
N LEU A 206 22.75 -16.49 -7.99
CA LEU A 206 23.56 -16.39 -6.76
C LEU A 206 23.22 -15.14 -5.94
N ILE A 207 22.97 -14.01 -6.63
CA ILE A 207 22.64 -12.74 -5.97
C ILE A 207 21.22 -12.80 -5.42
N GLY A 208 20.27 -13.37 -6.17
CA GLY A 208 18.90 -13.64 -5.76
C GLY A 208 18.82 -14.53 -4.52
N ARG A 209 19.64 -15.59 -4.43
CA ARG A 209 19.74 -16.41 -3.21
C ARG A 209 20.29 -15.65 -2.01
N SER A 210 21.32 -14.81 -2.23
CA SER A 210 21.89 -13.95 -1.18
C SER A 210 20.88 -12.91 -0.70
N LEU A 211 20.09 -12.35 -1.62
CA LEU A 211 19.01 -11.41 -1.35
C LEU A 211 17.88 -12.07 -0.53
N ALA A 212 17.40 -13.24 -0.95
CA ALA A 212 16.41 -14.02 -0.21
C ALA A 212 16.92 -14.36 1.20
N SER A 213 18.22 -14.62 1.37
CA SER A 213 18.86 -14.86 2.66
C SER A 213 18.92 -13.58 3.52
N ALA A 214 19.29 -12.43 2.96
CA ALA A 214 19.28 -11.13 3.64
C ALA A 214 17.87 -10.73 4.13
N VAL A 215 16.84 -11.08 3.35
CA VAL A 215 15.43 -10.80 3.69
C VAL A 215 14.89 -11.79 4.73
N SER A 216 15.13 -13.09 4.57
CA SER A 216 14.60 -14.15 5.45
C SER A 216 15.31 -14.23 6.81
N GLN A 217 16.64 -14.11 6.81
CA GLN A 217 17.43 -14.23 8.05
C GLN A 217 17.37 -12.95 8.89
N ASN A 218 17.04 -11.81 8.25
CA ASN A 218 16.76 -10.52 8.88
C ASN A 218 17.62 -10.24 10.13
N LEU A 219 18.92 -10.53 10.05
CA LEU A 219 19.87 -10.43 11.16
C LEU A 219 20.13 -8.96 11.55
N ALA A 220 19.65 -8.01 10.73
CA ALA A 220 19.87 -6.58 10.87
C ALA A 220 18.75 -5.81 11.58
N VAL A 221 17.66 -6.43 12.06
CA VAL A 221 16.70 -5.72 12.94
C VAL A 221 17.35 -5.22 14.25
N PRO A 222 18.37 -5.87 14.84
CA PRO A 222 19.07 -5.30 15.99
C PRO A 222 20.28 -4.42 15.64
N ALA A 223 20.87 -4.56 14.44
CA ALA A 223 22.22 -4.06 14.15
C ALA A 223 22.29 -2.84 13.22
N LEU A 224 21.23 -2.56 12.44
CA LEU A 224 21.02 -1.20 11.99
C LEU A 224 20.69 -0.39 13.22
N ARG A 225 21.74 0.22 13.80
CA ARG A 225 21.62 1.24 14.83
C ARG A 225 20.42 2.07 14.46
N ARG A 226 19.29 1.88 15.15
CA ARG A 226 18.28 2.93 15.26
C ARG A 226 19.13 4.13 15.62
N PRO A 227 19.30 5.15 14.77
CA PRO A 227 20.06 6.31 15.18
C PRO A 227 19.43 6.70 16.50
N ALA A 228 20.22 6.64 17.58
CA ALA A 228 19.69 6.92 18.90
C ALA A 228 19.00 8.26 18.75
N LEU A 229 17.68 8.29 18.99
CA LEU A 229 16.88 9.46 18.65
C LEU A 229 17.61 10.67 19.23
N ALA A 230 17.96 11.63 18.36
CA ALA A 230 18.79 12.76 18.76
C ALA A 230 18.18 13.51 19.95
N ARG A 231 16.86 13.38 20.13
CA ARG A 231 16.10 13.81 21.29
C ARG A 231 15.11 12.74 21.71
N LYS A 232 14.91 12.59 23.01
CA LYS A 232 13.83 11.76 23.56
C LYS A 232 12.48 12.34 23.12
N ILE A 233 11.61 11.50 22.57
CA ILE A 233 10.25 11.91 22.21
C ILE A 233 9.49 12.22 23.51
N PRO A 234 8.91 13.42 23.66
CA PRO A 234 8.21 13.77 24.87
C PRO A 234 6.89 12.99 24.96
N THR A 235 6.57 12.48 26.14
CA THR A 235 5.37 11.69 26.38
C THR A 235 4.31 12.54 27.10
N VAL A 236 3.11 12.60 26.53
CA VAL A 236 1.93 13.21 27.12
C VAL A 236 1.45 12.33 28.28
N SER A 237 1.25 12.93 29.45
CA SER A 237 0.73 12.22 30.61
C SER A 237 -0.78 12.00 30.49
N LEU A 238 -1.26 10.83 30.94
CA LEU A 238 -2.69 10.47 30.95
C LEU A 238 -3.59 11.53 31.62
N PRO A 239 -3.24 12.09 32.80
CA PRO A 239 -4.06 13.14 33.41
C PRO A 239 -4.21 14.36 32.51
N LYS A 240 -3.14 14.74 31.80
CA LYS A 240 -3.16 15.90 30.91
C LYS A 240 -4.03 15.66 29.67
N LEU A 241 -3.97 14.45 29.12
CA LEU A 241 -4.85 14.03 28.02
C LEU A 241 -6.33 14.04 28.44
N LEU A 242 -6.65 13.54 29.64
CA LEU A 242 -8.02 13.44 30.15
C LEU A 242 -8.58 14.78 30.65
N LEU A 243 -7.74 15.67 31.17
CA LEU A 243 -8.13 16.99 31.67
C LEU A 243 -8.14 18.07 30.57
N ASN A 244 -7.63 17.78 29.38
CA ASN A 244 -7.68 18.71 28.25
C ASN A 244 -9.16 19.04 27.93
N PRO A 245 -9.52 20.33 27.80
CA PRO A 245 -10.89 20.74 27.49
C PRO A 245 -11.48 20.04 26.26
N HIS A 246 -10.69 19.88 25.20
CA HIS A 246 -11.12 19.26 23.96
C HIS A 246 -11.37 17.75 24.07
N SER A 247 -10.79 17.10 25.08
CA SER A 247 -11.07 15.70 25.40
C SER A 247 -12.52 15.52 25.90
N ARG A 248 -13.04 16.50 26.66
CA ARG A 248 -14.41 16.48 27.19
C ARG A 248 -15.45 16.77 26.12
N ASP A 249 -15.14 17.70 25.22
CA ASP A 249 -16.05 18.09 24.13
C ASP A 249 -15.97 17.14 22.91
N GLY A 250 -15.08 16.14 22.97
CA GLY A 250 -14.88 15.14 21.91
C GLY A 250 -14.21 15.70 20.64
N ASN A 251 -13.61 16.89 20.71
CA ASN A 251 -12.95 17.52 19.57
C ASN A 251 -11.51 17.03 19.44
N LEU A 252 -11.34 15.85 18.83
CA LEU A 252 -10.04 15.21 18.65
C LEU A 252 -9.05 16.08 17.87
N ASN A 253 -9.50 16.80 16.84
CA ASN A 253 -8.63 17.66 16.03
C ASN A 253 -8.03 18.79 16.88
N ALA A 254 -8.85 19.48 17.67
CA ALA A 254 -8.37 20.52 18.58
C ALA A 254 -7.51 19.95 19.71
N LEU A 255 -7.86 18.77 20.24
CA LEU A 255 -7.07 18.06 21.24
C LEU A 255 -5.65 17.81 20.72
N PHE A 256 -5.50 17.12 19.59
CA PHE A 256 -4.19 16.79 19.04
C PHE A 256 -3.44 18.03 18.52
N GLY A 257 -4.16 19.04 18.02
CA GLY A 257 -3.57 20.35 17.69
C GLY A 257 -2.92 21.01 18.92
N SER A 258 -3.65 21.12 20.03
CA SER A 258 -3.13 21.71 21.27
C SER A 258 -1.95 20.91 21.85
N LEU A 259 -1.98 19.58 21.74
CA LEU A 259 -0.87 18.74 22.17
C LEU A 259 0.37 18.92 21.28
N ALA A 260 0.19 19.09 19.97
CA ALA A 260 1.29 19.34 19.04
C ALA A 260 1.92 20.73 19.27
N GLU A 261 1.13 21.75 19.59
CA GLU A 261 1.65 23.08 19.96
C GLU A 261 2.51 23.02 21.23
N GLU A 262 2.09 22.23 22.21
CA GLU A 262 2.77 22.15 23.51
C GLU A 262 3.97 21.19 23.54
N TYR A 263 3.84 20.02 22.92
CA TYR A 263 4.86 18.95 22.95
C TYR A 263 5.74 18.94 21.69
N GLY A 264 5.43 19.78 20.70
CA GLY A 264 6.08 19.80 19.40
C GLY A 264 5.47 18.80 18.40
N PRO A 265 6.00 18.75 17.17
CA PRO A 265 5.42 17.98 16.08
C PRO A 265 5.53 16.46 16.26
N VAL A 266 6.37 15.98 17.18
CA VAL A 266 6.55 14.55 17.46
C VAL A 266 6.44 14.32 18.97
N PHE A 267 5.39 13.63 19.38
CA PHE A 267 5.15 13.31 20.79
C PHE A 267 4.55 11.91 20.95
N GLN A 268 4.57 11.38 22.16
CA GLN A 268 4.01 10.07 22.47
C GLN A 268 2.81 10.17 23.38
N ILE A 269 1.80 9.35 23.12
CA ILE A 269 0.72 9.07 24.05
C ILE A 269 0.86 7.63 24.50
N ARG A 270 0.60 7.36 25.79
CA ARG A 270 0.62 6.01 26.34
C ARG A 270 -0.77 5.60 26.81
N PRO A 271 -1.56 4.96 25.93
CA PRO A 271 -2.84 4.38 26.35
C PRO A 271 -2.63 3.28 27.40
N PRO A 272 -3.62 2.99 28.25
CA PRO A 272 -3.47 2.04 29.35
C PRO A 272 -3.20 0.59 28.90
N PHE A 273 -3.68 0.20 27.71
CA PHE A 273 -3.66 -1.18 27.23
C PHE A 273 -2.93 -1.37 25.89
N SER A 274 -2.11 -0.39 25.49
CA SER A 274 -1.36 -0.44 24.25
C SER A 274 0.10 -0.02 24.43
N GLU A 275 0.92 -0.31 23.44
CA GLU A 275 2.25 0.27 23.33
C GLU A 275 2.17 1.80 23.20
N PRO A 276 3.24 2.53 23.59
CA PRO A 276 3.32 3.97 23.35
C PRO A 276 3.07 4.30 21.88
N MET A 277 2.05 5.09 21.61
CA MET A 277 1.72 5.56 20.27
C MET A 277 2.49 6.84 20.00
N THR A 278 3.20 6.90 18.88
CA THR A 278 3.89 8.13 18.45
C THR A 278 2.96 8.91 17.54
N PHE A 279 2.69 10.15 17.91
CA PHE A 279 1.93 11.09 17.12
C PHE A 279 2.90 11.98 16.34
N LEU A 280 2.62 12.13 15.05
CA LEU A 280 3.35 13.00 14.13
C LEU A 280 2.37 14.08 13.67
N ALA A 281 2.74 15.35 13.83
CA ALA A 281 1.92 16.51 13.53
C ALA A 281 2.67 17.49 12.63
N GLY A 282 1.93 18.41 12.01
CA GLY A 282 2.49 19.51 11.24
C GLY A 282 2.70 19.19 9.76
N LEU A 283 3.14 20.23 9.04
CA LEU A 283 3.28 20.19 7.58
C LEU A 283 4.40 19.25 7.13
N GLU A 284 5.51 19.18 7.88
CA GLU A 284 6.61 18.27 7.54
C GLU A 284 6.15 16.81 7.61
N THR A 285 5.32 16.47 8.60
CA THR A 285 4.74 15.13 8.72
C THR A 285 3.89 14.80 7.50
N ASN A 286 2.98 15.69 7.10
CA ASN A 286 2.13 15.43 5.92
C ASN A 286 2.99 15.20 4.67
N ARG A 287 3.99 16.05 4.43
CA ARG A 287 4.94 15.86 3.33
C ARG A 287 5.66 14.52 3.45
N TRP A 288 6.20 14.17 4.61
CA TRP A 288 6.87 12.90 4.83
C TRP A 288 5.97 11.69 4.61
N VAL A 289 4.71 11.72 5.10
CA VAL A 289 3.74 10.63 4.89
C VAL A 289 3.42 10.46 3.40
N HIS A 290 3.22 11.56 2.67
CA HIS A 290 2.97 11.49 1.23
C HIS A 290 4.17 10.93 0.46
N LYS A 291 5.39 11.33 0.82
CA LYS A 291 6.63 10.94 0.14
C LYS A 291 7.09 9.52 0.50
N ARG A 292 7.12 9.22 1.79
CA ARG A 292 7.81 8.07 2.39
C ARG A 292 6.90 7.16 3.21
N GLY A 293 5.69 7.60 3.55
CA GLY A 293 4.77 6.87 4.42
C GLY A 293 4.55 5.43 3.96
N ARG A 294 4.47 5.19 2.65
CA ARG A 294 4.35 3.86 2.04
C ARG A 294 5.42 2.83 2.47
N MET A 295 6.63 3.29 2.76
CA MET A 295 7.74 2.40 3.13
C MET A 295 7.71 2.01 4.61
N TYR A 296 7.02 2.81 5.44
CA TYR A 296 7.12 2.77 6.90
C TYR A 296 5.78 2.59 7.62
N LEU A 297 4.66 2.88 6.97
CA LEU A 297 3.31 2.83 7.52
C LEU A 297 2.49 1.82 6.73
N ARG A 298 1.84 0.88 7.43
CA ARG A 298 0.93 -0.11 6.86
C ARG A 298 -0.36 -0.12 7.64
N ALA A 299 -1.48 0.13 6.97
CA ALA A 299 -2.81 0.09 7.58
C ALA A 299 -3.20 -1.34 7.98
N ARG A 300 -2.78 -2.35 7.22
CA ARG A 300 -3.06 -3.77 7.51
C ARG A 300 -2.63 -4.18 8.92
N ASP A 301 -1.46 -3.73 9.36
CA ASP A 301 -0.91 -4.04 10.69
C ASP A 301 -1.79 -3.49 11.82
N TYR A 302 -2.59 -2.46 11.54
CA TYR A 302 -3.45 -1.78 12.51
C TYR A 302 -4.92 -2.24 12.45
N PHE A 303 -5.42 -2.61 11.27
CA PHE A 303 -6.83 -2.97 11.07
C PHE A 303 -7.11 -4.48 10.95
N SER A 304 -6.11 -5.33 10.77
CA SER A 304 -6.32 -6.79 10.60
C SER A 304 -7.11 -7.46 11.75
N ASP A 305 -6.93 -7.00 12.98
CA ASP A 305 -7.69 -7.50 14.13
C ASP A 305 -9.15 -7.01 14.12
N PHE A 306 -9.42 -5.86 13.50
CA PHE A 306 -10.75 -5.30 13.34
C PHE A 306 -11.54 -6.02 12.23
N GLU A 307 -10.88 -6.41 11.14
CA GLU A 307 -11.47 -7.22 10.06
C GLU A 307 -12.08 -8.53 10.59
N LYS A 308 -11.34 -9.22 11.45
CA LYS A 308 -11.78 -10.47 12.10
C LYS A 308 -13.04 -10.31 12.94
N VAL A 309 -13.31 -9.12 13.48
CA VAL A 309 -14.52 -8.86 14.28
C VAL A 309 -15.77 -9.00 13.45
N TYR A 310 -15.69 -8.62 12.17
CA TYR A 310 -16.79 -8.69 11.23
C TYR A 310 -16.76 -9.96 10.37
N GLY A 311 -15.77 -10.83 10.58
CA GLY A 311 -15.51 -11.96 9.69
C GLY A 311 -15.32 -11.48 8.25
N ALA A 312 -14.56 -10.40 8.04
CA ALA A 312 -14.32 -9.83 6.73
C ALA A 312 -12.85 -10.00 6.33
N SER A 313 -12.57 -9.96 5.03
CA SER A 313 -11.21 -9.88 4.48
C SER A 313 -11.08 -8.67 3.57
N GLY A 314 -10.05 -7.84 3.76
CA GLY A 314 -9.76 -6.71 2.89
C GLY A 314 -10.77 -5.56 2.99
N VAL A 315 -11.10 -5.14 4.21
CA VAL A 315 -11.91 -3.92 4.38
C VAL A 315 -11.11 -2.71 3.89
N LEU A 316 -11.77 -1.79 3.19
CA LEU A 316 -11.07 -0.68 2.51
C LEU A 316 -10.05 0.06 3.40
N PRO A 317 -10.34 0.42 4.67
CA PRO A 317 -9.36 1.08 5.54
C PRO A 317 -8.14 0.22 5.95
N ALA A 318 -8.21 -1.10 5.79
CA ALA A 318 -7.14 -2.03 6.12
C ALA A 318 -6.23 -2.36 4.93
N LEU A 319 -6.70 -2.07 3.72
CA LEU A 319 -5.92 -2.25 2.51
C LEU A 319 -4.94 -1.08 2.33
N ASP A 320 -3.79 -1.37 1.75
CA ASP A 320 -2.76 -0.40 1.41
C ASP A 320 -2.47 -0.43 -0.10
N GLY A 321 -2.05 0.71 -0.66
CA GLY A 321 -1.54 0.79 -2.03
C GLY A 321 -2.46 0.27 -3.12
N ALA A 322 -1.96 -0.71 -3.90
CA ALA A 322 -2.63 -1.24 -5.08
C ALA A 322 -3.96 -1.92 -4.74
N ASP A 323 -4.04 -2.69 -3.65
CA ASP A 323 -5.27 -3.35 -3.24
C ASP A 323 -6.32 -2.32 -2.79
N HIS A 324 -5.91 -1.32 -2.02
CA HIS A 324 -6.79 -0.21 -1.63
C HIS A 324 -7.31 0.54 -2.86
N PHE A 325 -6.41 0.85 -3.80
CA PHE A 325 -6.78 1.53 -5.05
C PHE A 325 -7.73 0.68 -5.88
N ARG A 326 -7.43 -0.60 -6.08
CA ARG A 326 -8.24 -1.53 -6.86
C ARG A 326 -9.63 -1.66 -6.27
N LEU A 327 -9.74 -1.91 -4.96
CA LEU A 327 -11.03 -1.96 -4.29
C LEU A 327 -11.77 -0.62 -4.42
N ARG A 328 -11.09 0.52 -4.19
CA ARG A 328 -11.70 1.84 -4.34
C ARG A 328 -12.20 2.10 -5.77
N LYS A 329 -11.44 1.71 -6.80
CA LYS A 329 -11.79 1.86 -8.21
C LYS A 329 -13.02 1.01 -8.53
N SER A 330 -13.04 -0.25 -8.10
CA SER A 330 -14.19 -1.16 -8.26
C SER A 330 -15.46 -0.64 -7.57
N LEU A 331 -15.33 0.02 -6.42
CA LEU A 331 -16.46 0.59 -5.68
C LEU A 331 -16.83 2.02 -6.11
N SER A 332 -15.97 2.71 -6.85
CA SER A 332 -16.20 4.11 -7.26
C SER A 332 -17.50 4.34 -8.06
N PRO A 333 -17.99 3.41 -8.91
CA PRO A 333 -19.25 3.60 -9.62
C PRO A 333 -20.44 3.79 -8.67
N ALA A 334 -20.44 3.14 -7.50
CA ALA A 334 -21.50 3.25 -6.49
C ALA A 334 -21.69 4.68 -5.98
N TYR A 335 -20.62 5.49 -6.01
CA TYR A 335 -20.60 6.87 -5.54
C TYR A 335 -20.51 7.88 -6.67
N SER A 336 -20.61 7.45 -7.93
CA SER A 336 -20.46 8.35 -9.09
C SER A 336 -21.60 9.37 -9.17
N ALA A 337 -21.27 10.59 -9.58
CA ALA A 337 -22.25 11.67 -9.75
C ALA A 337 -23.37 11.29 -10.74
N ALA A 338 -23.03 10.54 -11.79
CA ALA A 338 -23.99 10.03 -12.76
C ALA A 338 -25.01 9.07 -12.10
N ARG A 339 -24.54 8.12 -11.27
CA ARG A 339 -25.41 7.15 -10.58
C ARG A 339 -26.26 7.81 -9.50
N LEU A 340 -25.68 8.73 -8.73
CA LEU A 340 -26.42 9.52 -7.73
C LEU A 340 -27.45 10.42 -8.42
N GLY A 341 -27.10 11.02 -9.55
CA GLY A 341 -27.97 11.86 -10.37
C GLY A 341 -29.26 11.16 -10.78
N GLY A 342 -29.17 9.89 -11.20
CA GLY A 342 -30.33 9.08 -11.58
C GLY A 342 -31.26 8.68 -10.41
N GLN A 343 -30.85 8.93 -9.16
CA GLN A 343 -31.58 8.51 -7.96
C GLN A 343 -31.93 9.68 -7.03
N LEU A 344 -31.73 10.93 -7.48
CA LEU A 344 -31.97 12.13 -6.68
C LEU A 344 -33.41 12.23 -6.17
N ASP A 345 -34.40 11.88 -7.00
CA ASP A 345 -35.82 11.93 -6.58
C ASP A 345 -36.09 10.98 -5.41
N GLN A 346 -35.53 9.76 -5.44
CA GLN A 346 -35.66 8.81 -4.34
C GLN A 346 -34.99 9.35 -3.07
N LEU A 347 -33.80 9.92 -3.21
CA LEU A 347 -33.05 10.51 -2.10
C LEU A 347 -33.79 11.70 -1.46
N TYR A 348 -34.36 12.59 -2.28
CA TYR A 348 -35.18 13.70 -1.79
C TYR A 348 -36.46 13.22 -1.14
N ASN A 349 -37.13 12.21 -1.69
CA ASN A 349 -38.35 11.67 -1.10
C ASN A 349 -38.10 11.03 0.27
N ARG A 350 -37.00 10.29 0.43
CA ARG A 350 -36.57 9.76 1.73
C ARG A 350 -36.27 10.86 2.74
N GLY A 351 -35.54 11.90 2.31
CA GLY A 351 -35.26 13.08 3.15
C GLY A 351 -36.53 13.80 3.58
N ARG A 352 -37.48 14.03 2.66
CA ARG A 352 -38.79 14.63 2.98
C ARG A 352 -39.60 13.76 3.95
N LYS A 353 -39.58 12.43 3.78
CA LYS A 353 -40.27 11.50 4.67
C LYS A 353 -39.70 11.57 6.09
N TYR A 354 -38.38 11.64 6.24
CA TYR A 354 -37.75 11.87 7.54
C TYR A 354 -38.11 13.24 8.12
N MET A 355 -38.02 14.32 7.33
CA MET A 355 -38.38 15.66 7.83
C MET A 355 -39.85 15.75 8.25
N ALA A 356 -40.74 15.00 7.60
CA ALA A 356 -42.15 14.95 7.98
C ALA A 356 -42.40 14.26 9.34
N SER A 357 -41.44 13.50 9.88
CA SER A 357 -41.54 12.97 11.25
C SER A 357 -41.09 13.97 12.32
N LEU A 358 -40.54 15.12 11.93
CA LEU A 358 -40.13 16.18 12.85
C LEU A 358 -41.28 17.12 13.14
N THR A 359 -41.39 17.57 14.39
CA THR A 359 -42.41 18.51 14.85
C THR A 359 -41.85 19.93 14.85
N VAL A 360 -42.54 20.85 14.19
CA VAL A 360 -42.16 22.26 14.20
C VAL A 360 -42.30 22.83 15.62
N GLY A 361 -41.24 23.46 16.11
CA GLY A 361 -41.17 24.04 17.46
C GLY A 361 -40.38 23.20 18.47
N ASP A 362 -40.15 21.92 18.17
CA ASP A 362 -39.32 21.05 19.00
C ASP A 362 -37.82 21.30 18.78
N SER A 363 -37.02 21.01 19.81
CA SER A 363 -35.56 21.11 19.76
C SER A 363 -34.93 19.74 19.59
N TYR A 364 -34.09 19.59 18.57
CA TYR A 364 -33.39 18.34 18.26
C TYR A 364 -31.87 18.53 18.35
N ARG A 365 -31.16 17.49 18.78
CA ARG A 365 -29.69 17.50 18.76
C ARG A 365 -29.22 17.39 17.31
N ALA A 366 -28.56 18.42 16.79
CA ALA A 366 -28.12 18.50 15.40
C ALA A 366 -27.35 17.25 14.94
N THR A 367 -26.45 16.71 15.77
CA THR A 367 -25.68 15.50 15.44
C THR A 367 -26.56 14.26 15.25
N SER A 368 -27.56 14.07 16.12
CA SER A 368 -28.48 12.93 16.02
C SER A 368 -29.40 13.09 14.81
N MET A 369 -29.98 14.28 14.64
CA MET A 369 -30.86 14.59 13.52
C MET A 369 -30.15 14.43 12.17
N CYS A 370 -28.95 14.98 12.00
CA CYS A 370 -28.18 14.80 10.78
C CYS A 370 -27.84 13.33 10.52
N ARG A 371 -27.46 12.57 11.55
CA ARG A 371 -27.14 11.15 11.42
C ARG A 371 -28.35 10.34 10.95
N GLU A 372 -29.51 10.55 11.56
CA GLU A 372 -30.74 9.85 11.19
C GLU A 372 -31.21 10.23 9.78
N MET A 373 -31.17 11.51 9.43
CA MET A 373 -31.50 11.97 8.07
C MET A 373 -30.58 11.34 7.02
N VAL A 374 -29.27 11.35 7.27
CA VAL A 374 -28.27 10.75 6.38
C VAL A 374 -28.50 9.25 6.25
N ASN A 375 -28.76 8.54 7.34
CA ASN A 375 -28.99 7.10 7.32
C ASN A 375 -30.26 6.74 6.52
N ALA A 376 -31.37 7.46 6.76
CA ALA A 376 -32.62 7.27 6.04
C ALA A 376 -32.50 7.45 4.52
N GLN A 377 -31.51 8.24 4.06
CA GLN A 377 -31.23 8.44 2.65
C GLN A 377 -30.23 7.42 2.10
N LEU A 378 -29.09 7.24 2.77
CA LEU A 378 -27.94 6.50 2.26
C LEU A 378 -28.07 4.99 2.40
N SER A 379 -28.60 4.45 3.50
CA SER A 379 -28.65 2.99 3.69
C SER A 379 -29.43 2.30 2.57
N PRO A 380 -30.67 2.73 2.23
CA PRO A 380 -31.43 2.03 1.21
C PRO A 380 -31.00 2.45 -0.21
N LEU A 381 -30.03 3.36 -0.35
CA LEU A 381 -29.44 3.77 -1.64
C LEU A 381 -28.19 2.95 -1.92
N LEU A 382 -27.33 2.81 -0.93
CA LEU A 382 -26.03 2.16 -1.07
C LEU A 382 -26.13 0.64 -0.90
N ILE A 383 -27.01 0.16 -0.04
CA ILE A 383 -27.09 -1.28 0.28
C ILE A 383 -28.51 -1.84 0.17
N GLY A 384 -29.43 -1.11 -0.48
CA GLY A 384 -30.83 -1.52 -0.70
C GLY A 384 -31.71 -1.74 0.54
N VAL A 385 -31.14 -1.70 1.75
CA VAL A 385 -31.81 -2.03 3.02
C VAL A 385 -31.98 -0.78 3.89
N ASP A 386 -33.15 -0.64 4.54
CA ASP A 386 -33.34 0.31 5.63
C ASP A 386 -32.71 -0.22 6.93
N THR A 387 -31.82 0.57 7.52
CA THR A 387 -31.09 0.24 8.74
C THR A 387 -31.44 1.14 9.92
N GLN A 388 -32.47 1.98 9.80
CA GLN A 388 -32.81 2.97 10.82
C GLN A 388 -33.08 2.35 12.19
N ASP A 389 -33.73 1.19 12.22
CA ASP A 389 -34.05 0.42 13.44
C ASP A 389 -32.83 -0.27 14.07
N LEU A 390 -31.76 -0.47 13.30
CA LEU A 390 -30.54 -1.18 13.70
C LEU A 390 -29.40 -0.22 14.09
N MET A 391 -29.50 1.05 13.70
CA MET A 391 -28.37 1.97 13.64
C MET A 391 -27.73 2.26 15.00
N ASP A 392 -28.52 2.45 16.06
CA ASP A 392 -27.98 2.76 17.38
C ASP A 392 -27.15 1.62 17.95
N ASP A 393 -27.66 0.38 17.86
CA ASP A 393 -26.92 -0.79 18.34
C ASP A 393 -25.70 -1.10 17.45
N LEU A 394 -25.81 -0.90 16.13
CA LEU A 394 -24.69 -1.03 15.19
C LEU A 394 -23.56 -0.05 15.53
N MET A 395 -23.89 1.22 15.81
CA MET A 395 -22.90 2.25 16.13
C MET A 395 -22.23 1.99 17.48
N VAL A 396 -23.00 1.63 18.51
CA VAL A 396 -22.44 1.28 19.82
C VAL A 396 -21.51 0.08 19.72
N TYR A 397 -21.87 -0.94 18.94
CA TYR A 397 -21.01 -2.09 18.70
C TYR A 397 -19.73 -1.69 17.93
N LYS A 398 -19.86 -0.94 16.83
CA LYS A 398 -18.74 -0.45 16.02
C LYS A 398 -17.75 0.39 16.83
N GLU A 399 -18.24 1.34 17.63
CA GLU A 399 -17.40 2.18 18.50
C GLU A 399 -16.64 1.34 19.53
N ARG A 400 -17.29 0.31 20.11
CA ARG A 400 -16.62 -0.63 21.01
C ARG A 400 -15.54 -1.43 20.27
N ALA A 401 -15.84 -1.94 19.08
CA ALA A 401 -14.91 -2.72 18.27
C ALA A 401 -13.68 -1.90 17.89
N LEU A 402 -13.87 -0.67 17.41
CA LEU A 402 -12.78 0.28 17.13
C LEU A 402 -11.96 0.58 18.38
N SER A 403 -12.62 0.82 19.52
CA SER A 403 -11.92 1.13 20.78
C SER A 403 -11.07 -0.03 21.31
N VAL A 404 -11.47 -1.28 21.03
CA VAL A 404 -10.76 -2.49 21.46
C VAL A 404 -9.64 -2.88 20.50
N HIS A 405 -9.94 -2.97 19.20
CA HIS A 405 -9.03 -3.57 18.22
C HIS A 405 -8.13 -2.55 17.54
N VAL A 406 -8.63 -1.33 17.32
CA VAL A 406 -7.91 -0.28 16.60
C VAL A 406 -7.23 0.65 17.60
N ALA A 407 -8.01 1.43 18.36
CA ALA A 407 -7.48 2.42 19.30
C ALA A 407 -6.83 1.80 20.56
N LYS A 408 -7.12 0.52 20.85
CA LYS A 408 -6.60 -0.23 22.02
C LYS A 408 -6.79 0.51 23.36
N LEU A 409 -7.90 1.23 23.48
CA LEU A 409 -8.30 1.99 24.67
C LEU A 409 -9.07 1.14 25.69
N LEU A 410 -9.61 0.00 25.25
CA LEU A 410 -10.44 -0.87 26.08
C LEU A 410 -9.96 -2.33 26.00
N PRO A 411 -10.05 -3.10 27.10
CA PRO A 411 -9.72 -4.52 27.07
C PRO A 411 -10.64 -5.34 26.17
N ARG A 412 -10.10 -6.41 25.56
CA ARG A 412 -10.83 -7.31 24.65
C ARG A 412 -12.11 -7.92 25.24
N PHE A 413 -12.14 -8.19 26.55
CA PHE A 413 -13.32 -8.76 27.20
C PHE A 413 -14.56 -7.84 27.15
N THR A 414 -14.38 -6.53 26.93
CA THR A 414 -15.51 -5.57 26.90
C THR A 414 -16.45 -5.81 25.72
N LEU A 415 -15.96 -6.36 24.61
CA LEU A 415 -16.79 -6.83 23.48
C LEU A 415 -17.61 -8.09 23.80
N ASN A 416 -17.20 -8.85 24.81
CA ASN A 416 -17.84 -10.10 25.22
C ASN A 416 -18.90 -9.93 26.31
N THR A 417 -19.21 -8.70 26.70
CA THR A 417 -20.27 -8.41 27.67
C THR A 417 -21.65 -8.81 27.11
N PRO A 418 -22.62 -9.20 27.95
CA PRO A 418 -23.96 -9.61 27.47
C PRO A 418 -24.64 -8.57 26.58
N GLY A 419 -24.47 -7.28 26.92
CA GLY A 419 -24.99 -6.17 26.12
C GLY A 419 -24.31 -6.04 24.75
N MET A 420 -22.99 -6.22 24.65
CA MET A 420 -22.29 -6.18 23.36
C MET A 420 -22.59 -7.41 22.51
N ARG A 421 -22.70 -8.60 23.10
CA ARG A 421 -23.12 -9.81 22.37
C ARG A 421 -24.52 -9.69 21.79
N ARG A 422 -25.45 -9.05 22.51
CA ARG A 422 -26.78 -8.76 21.97
C ARG A 422 -26.69 -7.82 20.76
N ARG A 423 -25.91 -6.76 20.86
CA ARG A 423 -25.71 -5.79 19.77
C ARG A 423 -24.98 -6.38 18.57
N ALA A 424 -24.06 -7.32 18.78
CA ALA A 424 -23.38 -8.02 17.70
C ALA A 424 -24.37 -8.74 16.76
N LYS A 425 -25.48 -9.30 17.29
CA LYS A 425 -26.52 -9.97 16.50
C LYS A 425 -27.25 -9.05 15.50
N VAL A 426 -27.12 -7.74 15.66
CA VAL A 426 -27.63 -6.78 14.67
C VAL A 426 -26.89 -6.91 13.35
N LEU A 427 -25.63 -7.34 13.35
CA LEU A 427 -24.87 -7.64 12.13
C LEU A 427 -25.50 -8.80 11.37
N ASP A 428 -25.84 -9.89 12.07
CA ASP A 428 -26.51 -11.05 11.45
C ASP A 428 -27.84 -10.63 10.81
N THR A 429 -28.60 -9.78 11.51
CA THR A 429 -29.87 -9.24 11.01
C THR A 429 -29.68 -8.38 9.76
N LEU A 430 -28.66 -7.52 9.76
CA LEU A 430 -28.32 -6.70 8.60
C LEU A 430 -27.87 -7.55 7.41
N MET A 431 -26.97 -8.50 7.64
CA MET A 431 -26.48 -9.41 6.60
C MET A 431 -27.61 -10.22 5.98
N GLN A 432 -28.52 -10.76 6.80
CA GLN A 432 -29.70 -11.47 6.28
C GLN A 432 -30.56 -10.56 5.39
N ARG A 433 -30.89 -9.34 5.85
CA ARG A 433 -31.67 -8.39 5.03
C ARG A 433 -30.98 -8.09 3.71
N VAL A 434 -29.66 -7.92 3.71
CA VAL A 434 -28.87 -7.65 2.50
C VAL A 434 -28.90 -8.87 1.57
N GLN A 435 -28.64 -10.07 2.07
CA GLN A 435 -28.65 -11.30 1.27
C GLN A 435 -30.02 -11.59 0.65
N ASP A 436 -31.10 -11.37 1.41
CA ASP A 436 -32.46 -11.60 0.93
C ASP A 436 -32.79 -10.73 -0.28
N ILE A 437 -32.33 -9.47 -0.30
CA ILE A 437 -32.65 -8.51 -1.37
C ILE A 437 -31.69 -8.51 -2.55
N HIS A 438 -30.46 -8.99 -2.38
CA HIS A 438 -29.44 -9.01 -3.44
C HIS A 438 -29.40 -10.33 -4.22
N THR A 439 -30.52 -11.05 -4.25
CA THR A 439 -30.66 -12.22 -5.13
C THR A 439 -30.85 -11.77 -6.58
N PRO A 440 -30.38 -12.53 -7.59
CA PRO A 440 -30.56 -12.17 -9.00
C PRO A 440 -32.02 -11.90 -9.39
N ALA A 441 -32.97 -12.62 -8.78
CA ALA A 441 -34.39 -12.44 -9.01
C ALA A 441 -34.94 -11.10 -8.48
N GLN A 442 -34.49 -10.66 -7.29
CA GLN A 442 -34.96 -9.41 -6.69
C GLN A 442 -34.29 -8.16 -7.28
N ARG A 443 -33.08 -8.32 -7.83
CA ARG A 443 -32.30 -7.21 -8.42
C ARG A 443 -32.50 -7.00 -9.92
N ALA A 444 -33.28 -7.84 -10.61
CA ALA A 444 -33.39 -7.85 -12.08
C ALA A 444 -33.69 -6.47 -12.72
N ASP A 445 -34.59 -5.69 -12.11
CA ASP A 445 -34.98 -4.35 -12.58
C ASP A 445 -34.52 -3.21 -11.66
N SER A 446 -33.67 -3.53 -10.67
CA SER A 446 -33.19 -2.55 -9.70
C SER A 446 -31.91 -1.88 -10.22
N PRO A 447 -31.75 -0.55 -10.04
CA PRO A 447 -30.46 0.09 -10.26
C PRO A 447 -29.42 -0.58 -9.37
N ARG A 448 -28.24 -0.89 -9.93
CA ARG A 448 -27.16 -1.47 -9.13
C ARG A 448 -26.87 -0.60 -7.91
N ASP A 449 -26.45 -1.20 -6.80
CA ASP A 449 -25.92 -0.51 -5.61
C ASP A 449 -24.51 -1.02 -5.20
N LEU A 450 -24.01 -0.58 -4.04
CA LEU A 450 -22.66 -0.92 -3.58
C LEU A 450 -22.51 -2.42 -3.34
N VAL A 451 -23.56 -3.10 -2.88
CA VAL A 451 -23.51 -4.53 -2.58
C VAL A 451 -23.41 -5.32 -3.88
N ASP A 452 -24.15 -4.94 -4.93
CA ASP A 452 -24.01 -5.57 -6.25
C ASP A 452 -22.59 -5.45 -6.81
N ASP A 453 -21.92 -4.33 -6.55
CA ASP A 453 -20.54 -4.08 -6.98
C ASP A 453 -19.55 -4.95 -6.20
N TYR A 454 -19.77 -5.15 -4.89
CA TYR A 454 -19.02 -6.11 -4.08
C TYR A 454 -19.23 -7.56 -4.54
N LEU A 455 -20.48 -7.97 -4.77
CA LEU A 455 -20.81 -9.34 -5.22
C LEU A 455 -20.24 -9.61 -6.62
N SER A 456 -20.29 -8.63 -7.51
CA SER A 456 -19.68 -8.75 -8.84
C SER A 456 -18.17 -8.86 -8.77
N LEU A 457 -17.53 -8.08 -7.89
CA LEU A 457 -16.08 -8.15 -7.69
C LEU A 457 -15.66 -9.53 -7.16
N HIS A 458 -16.36 -10.04 -6.14
CA HIS A 458 -16.14 -11.39 -5.62
C HIS A 458 -16.32 -12.46 -6.72
N ALA A 459 -17.39 -12.39 -7.51
CA ALA A 459 -17.63 -13.34 -8.59
C ALA A 459 -16.55 -13.29 -9.69
N SER A 460 -15.99 -12.10 -9.96
CA SER A 460 -14.94 -11.92 -10.98
C SER A 460 -13.54 -12.28 -10.49
N ASP A 461 -13.27 -12.09 -9.20
CA ASP A 461 -11.96 -12.34 -8.59
C ASP A 461 -12.12 -12.76 -7.11
N PRO A 462 -12.43 -14.05 -6.87
CA PRO A 462 -12.59 -14.59 -5.52
C PRO A 462 -11.29 -14.59 -4.71
N GLN A 463 -10.12 -14.51 -5.35
CA GLN A 463 -8.84 -14.46 -4.63
C GLN A 463 -8.62 -13.07 -4.02
N PHE A 464 -8.97 -12.01 -4.76
CA PHE A 464 -8.85 -10.63 -4.28
C PHE A 464 -9.87 -10.29 -3.18
N LEU A 465 -11.10 -10.79 -3.31
CA LEU A 465 -12.15 -10.60 -2.32
C LEU A 465 -12.73 -11.97 -1.94
N PRO A 466 -12.13 -12.69 -0.97
CA PRO A 466 -12.53 -14.06 -0.65
C PRO A 466 -13.87 -14.12 0.09
N GLU A 467 -14.52 -15.27 -0.03
CA GLU A 467 -15.70 -15.60 0.77
C GLU A 467 -15.29 -15.62 2.25
N SER A 468 -16.06 -14.94 3.09
CA SER A 468 -15.68 -14.60 4.47
C SER A 468 -16.46 -15.38 5.52
#